data_AF-A0A506XV53-F1
#
_entry.id   AF-A0A506XV53-F1
#
_cell.length_a   1.000
_cell.length_b   1.000
_cell.length_c   1.000
_cell.angle_alpha   90.00
_cell.angle_beta   90.00
_cell.angle_gamma   90.00
#
_symmetry.space_group_name_H-M   'P 1'
#
loop_
_entity.id
_entity.type
_entity.pdbx_description
1 polymer ?
#
loop_
_entity_poly.entity_id
_entity_poly.type
_entity_poly.pdbx_seq_one_letter_code
_entity_poly.pdbx_strand_id
1 'polypeptide(L)'
;MHDLDDEERALEERLRALDPAGATPPGLDRFVSATLSEARPRRVTRRARLVIASIAAATLVSGGVTAGISYQDYLMSREPFVGLDPGEYRTDASARFVPPLGQDEGEHCNLYPEFRGLTGDQLRRLDDLVRERDWSDLGADVMAAARTSGAIHDGMTADQIDATYSVALKARLAVELAEAVPDLRVYPSPAGDFDVEGPSLAGYTIVCRGDW
;
A
#
# COMPACT_ATOMS: atom_id res chain seq x y z
N MET A 1 18.96 -37.54 5.09
CA MET A 1 17.88 -36.72 5.71
C MET A 1 18.45 -36.12 7.00
N HIS A 2 19.52 -35.31 6.87
CA HIS A 2 20.26 -34.69 7.98
C HIS A 2 20.72 -33.26 7.67
N ASP A 3 20.40 -32.70 6.49
CA ASP A 3 20.87 -31.37 6.07
C ASP A 3 19.92 -30.21 6.44
N LEU A 4 18.65 -30.50 6.77
CA LEU A 4 17.68 -29.45 7.10
C LEU A 4 17.86 -28.90 8.52
N ASP A 5 18.43 -29.69 9.44
CA ASP A 5 18.62 -29.31 10.84
C ASP A 5 19.77 -28.29 11.02
N ASP A 6 20.72 -28.26 10.08
CA ASP A 6 21.89 -27.38 10.14
C ASP A 6 21.57 -25.98 9.60
N GLU A 7 20.69 -25.86 8.60
CA GLU A 7 20.20 -24.56 8.10
C GLU A 7 19.30 -23.86 9.12
N GLU A 8 18.44 -24.61 9.82
CA GLU A 8 17.57 -24.06 10.86
C GLU A 8 18.38 -23.52 12.05
N ARG A 9 19.45 -24.22 12.46
CA ARG A 9 20.40 -23.71 13.47
C ARG A 9 21.14 -22.46 13.01
N ALA A 10 21.58 -22.42 11.76
CA ALA A 10 22.29 -21.26 11.23
C ALA A 10 21.37 -20.01 11.17
N LEU A 11 20.07 -20.21 10.92
CA LEU A 11 19.08 -19.14 10.90
C LEU A 11 18.75 -18.64 12.32
N GLU A 12 18.56 -19.55 13.29
CA GLU A 12 18.38 -19.19 14.70
C GLU A 12 19.58 -18.42 15.26
N GLU A 13 20.81 -18.81 14.88
CA GLU A 13 22.02 -18.14 15.35
C GLU A 13 22.17 -16.73 14.76
N ARG A 14 21.76 -16.52 13.50
CA ARG A 14 21.70 -15.19 12.88
C ARG A 14 20.60 -14.31 13.49
N LEU A 15 19.45 -14.88 13.82
CA LEU A 15 18.36 -14.16 14.49
C LEU A 15 18.74 -13.74 15.92
N ARG A 16 19.49 -14.58 16.66
CA ARG A 16 20.06 -14.21 17.97
C ARG A 16 21.09 -13.09 17.88
N ALA A 17 21.92 -13.08 16.83
CA ALA A 17 22.92 -12.03 16.62
C ALA A 17 22.30 -10.68 16.26
N LEU A 18 21.04 -10.68 15.79
CA LEU A 18 20.30 -9.48 15.37
C LEU A 18 19.29 -9.00 16.41
N ASP A 19 19.23 -9.59 17.60
CA ASP A 19 18.36 -9.13 18.69
C ASP A 19 19.03 -7.99 19.49
N PRO A 20 18.62 -6.72 19.33
CA PRO A 20 19.14 -5.61 20.13
C PRO A 20 18.59 -5.59 21.56
N ALA A 21 17.81 -6.59 22.01
CA ALA A 21 17.26 -6.63 23.36
C ALA A 21 18.29 -6.93 24.49
N GLY A 22 19.56 -7.19 24.16
CA GLY A 22 20.58 -7.59 25.12
C GLY A 22 21.35 -6.46 25.83
N ALA A 23 21.12 -5.19 25.53
CA ALA A 23 21.86 -4.08 26.14
C ALA A 23 20.94 -2.98 26.67
N THR A 24 20.17 -3.31 27.72
CA THR A 24 19.54 -2.27 28.55
C THR A 24 20.65 -1.52 29.31
N PRO A 25 20.83 -0.21 29.11
CA PRO A 25 21.81 0.56 29.87
C PRO A 25 21.44 0.54 31.36
N PRO A 26 22.39 0.29 32.29
CA PRO A 26 22.12 0.28 33.71
C PRO A 26 21.82 1.71 34.19
N GLY A 27 20.53 2.07 34.21
CA GLY A 27 20.10 3.41 34.61
C GLY A 27 18.59 3.63 34.65
N LEU A 28 17.79 2.80 33.98
CA LEU A 28 16.33 2.98 33.88
C LEU A 28 15.54 2.45 35.09
N ASP A 29 16.04 1.44 35.81
CA ASP A 29 15.29 0.80 36.91
C ASP A 29 15.13 1.68 38.17
N ARG A 30 16.01 2.66 38.37
CA ARG A 30 15.90 3.59 39.52
C ARG A 30 14.82 4.64 39.34
N PHE A 31 14.49 5.04 38.11
CA PHE A 31 13.43 6.02 37.86
C PHE A 31 12.03 5.39 37.94
N VAL A 32 11.88 4.15 37.47
CA VAL A 32 10.59 3.45 37.50
C VAL A 32 10.19 3.07 38.93
N SER A 33 11.14 2.61 39.75
CA SER A 33 10.85 2.20 41.13
C SER A 33 10.58 3.36 42.10
N ALA A 34 11.08 4.57 41.81
CA ALA A 34 10.78 5.75 42.63
C ALA A 34 9.36 6.30 42.40
N THR A 35 8.72 5.94 41.27
CA THR A 35 7.43 6.52 40.88
C THR A 35 6.23 5.74 41.43
N LEU A 36 6.44 4.54 41.98
CA LEU A 36 5.35 3.65 42.40
C LEU A 36 5.17 3.46 43.92
N SER A 37 6.01 4.06 44.78
CA SER A 37 5.98 3.73 46.22
C SER A 37 5.34 4.76 47.18
N GLU A 38 4.87 5.93 46.72
CA GLU A 38 4.23 6.90 47.62
C GLU A 38 2.94 7.53 47.05
N ALA A 39 1.87 6.74 47.01
CA ALA A 39 0.51 7.27 46.86
C ALA A 39 -0.34 6.90 48.09
N ARG A 40 -0.04 7.52 49.24
CA ARG A 40 -1.01 7.59 50.34
C ARG A 40 -2.15 8.55 49.95
N PRO A 41 -3.43 8.17 50.10
CA PRO A 41 -4.54 9.03 49.73
C PRO A 41 -4.72 10.14 50.78
N ARG A 42 -4.20 11.34 50.50
CA ARG A 42 -4.54 12.56 51.26
C ARG A 42 -5.65 13.32 50.54
N ARG A 43 -6.71 13.64 51.30
CA ARG A 43 -7.93 14.33 50.86
C ARG A 43 -7.61 15.58 50.04
N VAL A 44 -7.98 15.54 48.77
CA VAL A 44 -7.77 16.64 47.81
C VAL A 44 -8.85 17.71 48.03
N THR A 45 -8.44 18.91 48.39
CA THR A 45 -9.32 20.07 48.63
C THR A 45 -9.78 20.69 47.29
N ARG A 46 -10.94 21.39 47.30
CA ARG A 46 -11.64 21.94 46.11
C ARG A 46 -10.76 22.76 45.14
N ARG A 47 -9.61 23.30 45.58
CA ARG A 47 -8.70 24.09 44.71
C ARG A 47 -7.88 23.24 43.74
N ALA A 48 -7.65 21.95 44.03
CA ALA A 48 -6.87 21.07 43.15
C ALA A 48 -7.68 20.52 41.96
N ARG A 49 -9.02 20.58 41.99
CA ARG A 49 -9.86 20.22 40.84
C ARG A 49 -9.64 21.14 39.63
N LEU A 50 -9.24 22.40 39.85
CA LEU A 50 -8.97 23.35 38.77
C LEU A 50 -7.63 23.09 38.07
N VAL A 51 -6.64 22.50 38.75
CA VAL A 51 -5.33 22.16 38.16
C VAL A 51 -5.38 20.82 37.43
N ILE A 52 -6.18 19.87 37.90
CA ILE A 52 -6.37 18.59 37.19
C ILE A 52 -7.15 18.82 35.88
N ALA A 53 -8.10 19.77 35.86
CA ALA A 53 -8.82 20.15 34.65
C ALA A 53 -7.90 20.78 33.58
N SER A 54 -6.88 21.55 33.98
CA SER A 54 -5.93 22.12 33.02
C SER A 54 -4.91 21.10 32.50
N ILE A 55 -4.54 20.08 33.29
CA ILE A 55 -3.67 18.99 32.83
C ILE A 55 -4.45 18.02 31.91
N ALA A 56 -5.72 17.74 32.20
CA ALA A 56 -6.58 16.93 31.34
C ALA A 56 -6.88 17.61 29.98
N ALA A 57 -6.95 18.94 29.95
CA ALA A 57 -7.07 19.69 28.69
C ALA A 57 -5.78 19.68 27.86
N ALA A 58 -4.61 19.56 28.50
CA ALA A 58 -3.34 19.41 27.79
C ALA A 58 -3.16 17.99 27.21
N THR A 59 -3.66 16.94 27.88
CA THR A 59 -3.66 15.57 27.34
C THR A 59 -4.70 15.31 26.25
N LEU A 60 -5.76 16.10 26.16
CA LEU A 60 -6.71 16.04 25.03
C LEU A 60 -6.19 16.69 23.75
N VAL A 61 -5.21 17.60 23.84
CA VAL A 61 -4.48 18.14 22.68
C VAL A 61 -3.25 17.28 22.34
N SER A 62 -2.83 16.40 23.26
CA SER A 62 -1.75 15.43 23.07
C SER A 62 -2.25 13.98 23.01
N GLY A 63 -3.37 13.77 22.32
CA GLY A 63 -3.62 12.51 21.59
C GLY A 63 -2.71 12.35 20.35
N GLY A 64 -1.61 13.09 20.29
CA GLY A 64 -0.67 13.18 19.16
C GLY A 64 0.65 12.47 19.42
N VAL A 65 0.62 11.34 20.14
CA VAL A 65 1.78 10.45 20.27
C VAL A 65 1.33 9.02 20.04
N THR A 66 0.89 8.72 18.81
CA THR A 66 1.12 7.40 18.23
C THR A 66 2.49 7.46 17.57
N ALA A 67 3.42 6.67 18.10
CA ALA A 67 4.80 6.57 17.68
C ALA A 67 4.92 6.33 16.16
N GLY A 68 5.63 7.22 15.46
CA GLY A 68 6.54 6.93 14.35
C GLY A 68 6.04 6.26 13.08
N ILE A 69 4.78 5.86 12.96
CA ILE A 69 4.23 5.36 11.70
C ILE A 69 4.00 6.59 10.83
N SER A 70 4.84 6.80 9.82
CA SER A 70 4.60 7.86 8.85
C SER A 70 3.24 7.61 8.18
N TYR A 71 2.55 8.66 7.72
CA TYR A 71 1.28 8.49 7.00
C TYR A 71 1.39 7.46 5.85
N GLN A 72 2.57 7.38 5.24
CA GLN A 72 2.93 6.40 4.21
C GLN A 72 2.98 4.97 4.75
N ASP A 73 3.59 4.72 5.92
CA ASP A 73 3.60 3.40 6.57
C ASP A 73 2.18 2.95 6.95
N TYR A 74 1.32 3.89 7.35
CA TYR A 74 -0.08 3.60 7.62
C TYR A 74 -0.84 3.23 6.35
N LEU A 75 -0.66 3.98 5.25
CA LEU A 75 -1.26 3.62 3.96
C LEU A 75 -0.81 2.21 3.56
N MET A 76 0.50 1.94 3.53
CA MET A 76 1.07 0.63 3.19
C MET A 76 0.58 -0.54 4.07
N SER A 77 0.00 -0.27 5.24
CA SER A 77 -0.58 -1.28 6.14
C SER A 77 -2.04 -1.64 5.84
N ARG A 78 -2.67 -1.01 4.85
CA ARG A 78 -4.08 -1.19 4.50
C ARG A 78 -4.26 -1.42 3.00
N GLU A 79 -5.19 -2.29 2.64
CA GLU A 79 -5.56 -2.45 1.24
C GLU A 79 -6.17 -1.14 0.70
N PRO A 80 -5.94 -0.82 -0.58
CA PRO A 80 -5.18 -1.60 -1.56
C PRO A 80 -3.66 -1.55 -1.34
N PHE A 81 -3.12 -0.56 -0.61
CA PHE A 81 -1.69 -0.18 -0.46
C PHE A 81 -0.74 -1.22 0.13
N VAL A 82 -1.26 -2.35 0.62
CA VAL A 82 -0.42 -3.51 0.99
C VAL A 82 0.27 -4.07 -0.26
N GLY A 83 1.56 -4.42 -0.12
CA GLY A 83 2.29 -5.18 -1.15
C GLY A 83 2.87 -4.37 -2.32
N LEU A 84 2.88 -3.04 -2.27
CA LEU A 84 3.65 -2.24 -3.24
C LEU A 84 5.16 -2.46 -3.05
N ASP A 85 5.88 -2.61 -4.16
CA ASP A 85 7.34 -2.76 -4.11
C ASP A 85 8.02 -1.44 -3.67
N PRO A 86 9.23 -1.49 -3.10
CA PRO A 86 9.96 -0.28 -2.72
C PRO A 86 10.12 0.71 -3.88
N GLY A 87 9.61 1.93 -3.67
CA GLY A 87 9.63 3.01 -4.67
C GLY A 87 8.45 2.98 -5.65
N GLU A 88 7.49 2.09 -5.43
CA GLU A 88 6.18 2.15 -6.07
C GLU A 88 5.20 2.99 -5.24
N TYR A 89 4.26 3.61 -5.96
CA TYR A 89 3.22 4.45 -5.41
C TYR A 89 1.92 4.10 -6.11
N ARG A 90 0.80 4.18 -5.40
CA ARG A 90 -0.53 4.00 -5.96
C ARG A 90 -1.32 5.29 -5.78
N THR A 91 -2.28 5.55 -6.66
CA THR A 91 -3.20 6.67 -6.47
C THR A 91 -4.01 6.50 -5.20
N ASP A 92 -4.25 7.61 -4.49
CA ASP A 92 -5.17 7.63 -3.35
C ASP A 92 -6.64 7.55 -3.82
N ALA A 93 -6.89 7.97 -5.07
CA ALA A 93 -8.16 7.78 -5.75
C ALA A 93 -8.23 6.43 -6.45
N SER A 94 -9.46 5.91 -6.59
CA SER A 94 -9.78 4.81 -7.50
C SER A 94 -10.79 5.25 -8.53
N ALA A 95 -10.76 4.57 -9.68
CA ALA A 95 -11.81 4.63 -10.68
C ALA A 95 -12.71 3.40 -10.56
N ARG A 96 -13.99 3.56 -10.87
CA ARG A 96 -14.91 2.43 -10.98
C ARG A 96 -14.47 1.53 -12.13
N PHE A 97 -14.47 0.22 -11.91
CA PHE A 97 -14.05 -0.78 -12.88
C PHE A 97 -14.92 -2.02 -12.79
N VAL A 98 -15.10 -2.72 -13.92
CA VAL A 98 -15.81 -4.00 -13.98
C VAL A 98 -14.90 -5.05 -14.62
N PRO A 99 -14.42 -6.05 -13.87
CA PRO A 99 -13.61 -7.12 -14.42
C PRO A 99 -14.39 -7.90 -15.50
N PRO A 100 -13.78 -8.16 -16.67
CA PRO A 100 -14.42 -8.93 -17.74
C PRO A 100 -14.24 -10.44 -17.59
N LEU A 101 -13.47 -10.88 -16.58
CA LEU A 101 -13.08 -12.26 -16.32
C LEU A 101 -12.83 -12.46 -14.83
N GLY A 102 -12.74 -13.72 -14.41
CA GLY A 102 -12.34 -14.10 -13.05
C GLY A 102 -13.53 -14.33 -12.12
N GLN A 103 -13.26 -14.39 -10.81
CA GLN A 103 -14.30 -14.64 -9.82
C GLN A 103 -15.25 -13.45 -9.66
N ASP A 104 -14.76 -12.23 -9.91
CA ASP A 104 -15.50 -10.98 -9.78
C ASP A 104 -16.01 -10.45 -11.14
N GLU A 105 -16.17 -11.33 -12.13
CA GLU A 105 -16.68 -10.94 -13.44
C GLU A 105 -18.03 -10.22 -13.34
N GLY A 106 -18.13 -9.04 -13.94
CA GLY A 106 -19.35 -8.24 -13.92
C GLY A 106 -19.61 -7.49 -12.62
N GLU A 107 -18.77 -7.65 -11.60
CA GLU A 107 -18.90 -6.91 -10.34
C GLU A 107 -18.36 -5.48 -10.43
N HIS A 108 -18.88 -4.60 -9.58
CA HIS A 108 -18.35 -3.24 -9.47
C HIS A 108 -17.19 -3.19 -8.47
N CYS A 109 -16.00 -3.00 -9.01
CA CYS A 109 -14.75 -2.93 -8.28
C CYS A 109 -14.12 -1.53 -8.39
N ASN A 110 -13.08 -1.31 -7.59
CA ASN A 110 -12.24 -0.13 -7.63
C ASN A 110 -10.90 -0.51 -8.27
N LEU A 111 -10.50 0.21 -9.32
CA LEU A 111 -9.19 0.06 -9.94
C LEU A 111 -8.25 1.17 -9.48
N TYR A 112 -7.06 0.76 -9.04
CA TYR A 112 -6.01 1.64 -8.54
C TYR A 112 -4.74 1.45 -9.37
N PRO A 113 -4.37 2.40 -10.24
CA PRO A 113 -3.12 2.35 -10.99
C PRO A 113 -1.90 2.52 -10.08
N GLU A 114 -0.81 1.82 -10.41
CA GLU A 114 0.44 1.79 -9.63
C GLU A 114 1.61 2.27 -10.46
N PHE A 115 2.51 3.02 -9.85
CA PHE A 115 3.48 3.83 -10.55
C PHE A 115 4.85 3.85 -9.90
N ARG A 116 5.85 4.23 -10.69
CA ARG A 116 7.22 4.54 -10.25
C ARG A 116 7.69 5.85 -10.85
N GLY A 117 8.62 6.50 -10.16
CA GLY A 117 9.31 7.69 -10.69
C GLY A 117 8.42 8.92 -10.88
N LEU A 118 7.26 8.98 -10.22
CA LEU A 118 6.38 10.14 -10.26
C LEU A 118 6.84 11.24 -9.30
N THR A 119 6.73 12.49 -9.75
CA THR A 119 6.76 13.65 -8.86
C THR A 119 5.43 13.81 -8.12
N GLY A 120 5.43 14.50 -6.97
CA GLY A 120 4.20 14.75 -6.21
C GLY A 120 3.13 15.52 -6.99
N ASP A 121 3.52 16.41 -7.91
CA ASP A 121 2.58 17.14 -8.76
C ASP A 121 1.99 16.28 -9.89
N GLN A 122 2.73 15.28 -10.39
CA GLN A 122 2.19 14.29 -11.32
C GLN A 122 1.20 13.36 -10.60
N LEU A 123 1.54 12.90 -9.39
CA LEU A 123 0.67 12.03 -8.60
C LEU A 123 -0.67 12.73 -8.31
N ARG A 124 -0.65 14.00 -7.88
CA ARG A 124 -1.89 14.77 -7.63
C ARG A 124 -2.77 14.90 -8.87
N ARG A 125 -2.17 15.15 -10.04
CA ARG A 125 -2.91 15.21 -11.32
C ARG A 125 -3.49 13.85 -11.72
N LEU A 126 -2.78 12.77 -11.45
CA LEU A 126 -3.27 11.41 -11.66
C LEU A 126 -4.44 11.10 -10.71
N ASP A 127 -4.35 11.47 -9.44
CA ASP A 127 -5.44 11.28 -8.47
C ASP A 127 -6.70 12.03 -8.90
N ASP A 128 -6.56 13.27 -9.37
CA ASP A 128 -7.68 14.06 -9.88
C ASP A 128 -8.30 13.41 -11.12
N LEU A 129 -7.47 12.99 -12.09
CA LEU A 129 -7.92 12.29 -13.29
C LEU A 129 -8.64 10.98 -12.94
N VAL A 130 -8.04 10.12 -12.11
CA VAL A 130 -8.61 8.82 -11.72
C VAL A 130 -9.95 8.99 -11.00
N ARG A 131 -10.07 9.99 -10.12
CA ARG A 131 -11.31 10.29 -9.39
C ARG A 131 -12.46 10.70 -10.30
N GLU A 132 -12.16 11.41 -11.40
CA GLU A 132 -13.17 11.92 -12.32
C GLU A 132 -13.58 10.92 -13.41
N ARG A 133 -12.82 9.84 -13.58
CA ARG A 133 -13.05 8.86 -14.65
C ARG A 133 -13.94 7.70 -14.19
N ASP A 134 -14.84 7.30 -15.08
CA ASP A 134 -15.55 6.02 -14.99
C ASP A 134 -14.94 5.06 -16.01
N TRP A 135 -14.35 3.97 -15.52
CA TRP A 135 -13.72 2.93 -16.34
C TRP A 135 -14.48 1.61 -16.25
N SER A 136 -15.78 1.66 -15.95
CA SER A 136 -16.62 0.46 -15.91
C SER A 136 -16.64 -0.31 -17.24
N ASP A 137 -16.54 0.36 -18.38
CA ASP A 137 -16.49 -0.29 -19.69
C ASP A 137 -15.06 -0.68 -20.13
N LEU A 138 -14.03 -0.19 -19.45
CA LEU A 138 -12.63 -0.32 -19.87
C LEU A 138 -12.20 -1.79 -20.02
N GLY A 139 -12.58 -2.65 -19.07
CA GLY A 139 -12.20 -4.06 -19.11
C GLY A 139 -12.82 -4.80 -20.28
N ALA A 140 -14.12 -4.56 -20.55
CA ALA A 140 -14.82 -5.14 -21.69
C ALA A 140 -14.24 -4.66 -23.02
N ASP A 141 -13.92 -3.37 -23.14
CA ASP A 141 -13.31 -2.78 -24.34
C ASP A 141 -11.93 -3.38 -24.63
N VAL A 142 -11.08 -3.51 -23.61
CA VAL A 142 -9.75 -4.14 -23.73
C VAL A 142 -9.89 -5.60 -24.16
N MET A 143 -10.82 -6.36 -23.55
CA MET A 143 -11.09 -7.75 -23.92
C MET A 143 -11.55 -7.89 -25.37
N ALA A 144 -12.50 -7.03 -25.80
CA ALA A 144 -13.02 -7.02 -27.15
C ALA A 144 -11.92 -6.65 -28.18
N ALA A 145 -11.09 -5.66 -27.88
CA ALA A 145 -9.98 -5.26 -28.73
C ALA A 145 -8.93 -6.38 -28.86
N ALA A 146 -8.57 -7.04 -27.76
CA ALA A 146 -7.62 -8.15 -27.76
C ALA A 146 -8.13 -9.38 -28.55
N ARG A 147 -9.43 -9.67 -28.49
CA ARG A 147 -10.05 -10.71 -29.34
C ARG A 147 -10.07 -10.31 -30.82
N THR A 148 -10.42 -9.06 -31.10
CA THR A 148 -10.49 -8.54 -32.48
C THR A 148 -9.13 -8.55 -33.17
N SER A 149 -8.05 -8.27 -32.44
CA SER A 149 -6.68 -8.31 -32.97
C SER A 149 -6.11 -9.72 -33.11
N GLY A 150 -6.78 -10.73 -32.55
CA GLY A 150 -6.29 -12.10 -32.46
C GLY A 150 -5.25 -12.33 -31.36
N ALA A 151 -5.00 -11.34 -30.49
CA ALA A 151 -4.12 -11.52 -29.32
C ALA A 151 -4.73 -12.50 -28.31
N ILE A 152 -6.06 -12.50 -28.19
CA ILE A 152 -6.83 -13.53 -27.47
C ILE A 152 -7.64 -14.32 -28.50
N HIS A 153 -7.46 -15.64 -28.54
CA HIS A 153 -8.12 -16.51 -29.51
C HIS A 153 -8.57 -17.84 -28.89
N ASP A 154 -9.41 -18.55 -29.64
CA ASP A 154 -9.88 -19.87 -29.25
C ASP A 154 -8.69 -20.82 -29.06
N GLY A 155 -8.68 -21.54 -27.93
CA GLY A 155 -7.62 -22.49 -27.57
C GLY A 155 -6.58 -22.00 -26.56
N MET A 156 -6.63 -20.74 -26.13
CA MET A 156 -5.82 -20.26 -25.00
C MET A 156 -6.35 -20.79 -23.65
N THR A 157 -5.44 -21.04 -22.71
CA THR A 157 -5.79 -21.34 -21.32
C THR A 157 -6.27 -20.08 -20.59
N ALA A 158 -6.96 -20.25 -19.45
CA ALA A 158 -7.36 -19.13 -18.61
C ALA A 158 -6.15 -18.24 -18.22
N ASP A 159 -5.03 -18.84 -17.80
CA ASP A 159 -3.81 -18.12 -17.43
C ASP A 159 -3.21 -17.32 -18.60
N GLN A 160 -3.27 -17.88 -19.82
CA GLN A 160 -2.80 -17.18 -21.02
C GLN A 160 -3.70 -15.98 -21.36
N ILE A 161 -5.01 -16.15 -21.21
CA ILE A 161 -5.99 -15.07 -21.42
C ILE A 161 -5.74 -13.98 -20.38
N ASP A 162 -5.60 -14.33 -19.10
CA ASP A 162 -5.36 -13.40 -18.01
C ASP A 162 -4.06 -12.61 -18.20
N ALA A 163 -2.94 -13.27 -18.50
CA ALA A 163 -1.67 -12.62 -18.77
C ALA A 163 -1.74 -11.66 -19.97
N THR A 164 -2.41 -12.07 -21.06
CA THR A 164 -2.56 -11.25 -22.26
C THR A 164 -3.45 -10.04 -21.99
N TYR A 165 -4.56 -10.25 -21.28
CA TYR A 165 -5.46 -9.20 -20.87
C TYR A 165 -4.77 -8.19 -19.94
N SER A 166 -3.98 -8.66 -18.97
CA SER A 166 -3.25 -7.81 -18.03
C SER A 166 -2.30 -6.85 -18.75
N VAL A 167 -1.53 -7.35 -19.72
CA VAL A 167 -0.66 -6.53 -20.57
C VAL A 167 -1.46 -5.51 -21.37
N ALA A 168 -2.58 -5.93 -21.99
CA ALA A 168 -3.42 -5.06 -22.79
C ALA A 168 -4.10 -3.96 -21.96
N LEU A 169 -4.59 -4.30 -20.76
CA LEU A 169 -5.22 -3.35 -19.83
C LEU A 169 -4.21 -2.31 -19.38
N LYS A 170 -2.99 -2.73 -19.02
CA LYS A 170 -1.91 -1.82 -18.63
C LYS A 170 -1.52 -0.87 -19.75
N ALA A 171 -1.40 -1.37 -20.98
CA ALA A 171 -1.13 -0.54 -22.16
C ALA A 171 -2.26 0.48 -22.39
N ARG A 172 -3.52 0.07 -22.23
CA ARG A 172 -4.67 0.98 -22.36
C ARG A 172 -4.70 2.02 -21.25
N LEU A 173 -4.46 1.62 -19.99
CA LEU A 173 -4.36 2.54 -18.85
C LEU A 173 -3.28 3.60 -19.08
N ALA A 174 -2.10 3.22 -19.58
CA ALA A 174 -1.06 4.19 -19.90
C ALA A 174 -1.52 5.25 -20.93
N VAL A 175 -2.33 4.86 -21.92
CA VAL A 175 -2.94 5.81 -22.87
C VAL A 175 -3.93 6.75 -22.20
N GLU A 176 -4.81 6.24 -21.34
CA GLU A 176 -5.78 7.08 -20.60
C GLU A 176 -5.08 8.06 -19.65
N LEU A 177 -4.01 7.61 -19.00
CA LEU A 177 -3.27 8.37 -18.00
C LEU A 177 -2.26 9.36 -18.60
N ALA A 178 -1.96 9.24 -19.90
CA ALA A 178 -1.07 10.15 -20.63
C ALA A 178 -1.58 11.61 -20.65
N GLU A 179 -2.88 11.83 -20.41
CA GLU A 179 -3.44 13.18 -20.23
C GLU A 179 -2.82 13.90 -19.03
N ALA A 180 -2.65 13.21 -17.90
CA ALA A 180 -2.06 13.78 -16.68
C ALA A 180 -0.52 13.73 -16.70
N VAL A 181 0.05 12.68 -17.31
CA VAL A 181 1.49 12.44 -17.36
C VAL A 181 1.89 12.02 -18.78
N PRO A 182 2.19 12.98 -19.68
CA PRO A 182 2.43 12.70 -21.10
C PRO A 182 3.65 11.81 -21.40
N ASP A 183 4.60 11.76 -20.47
CA ASP A 183 5.81 10.93 -20.56
C ASP A 183 5.67 9.59 -19.81
N LEU A 184 4.46 9.21 -19.40
CA LEU A 184 4.20 7.96 -18.69
C LEU A 184 4.51 6.74 -19.58
N ARG A 185 5.38 5.87 -19.08
CA ARG A 185 5.77 4.61 -19.74
C ARG A 185 5.09 3.41 -19.08
N VAL A 186 5.08 2.27 -19.74
CA VAL A 186 4.66 0.99 -19.12
C VAL A 186 5.88 0.25 -18.59
N TYR A 187 5.82 -0.23 -17.35
CA TYR A 187 6.86 -1.05 -16.72
C TYR A 187 6.32 -2.45 -16.39
N PRO A 188 7.06 -3.56 -16.59
CA PRO A 188 8.25 -3.62 -17.42
C PRO A 188 7.91 -3.19 -18.85
N SER A 189 8.91 -2.64 -19.55
CA SER A 189 8.72 -2.29 -20.96
C SER A 189 8.29 -3.53 -21.73
N PRO A 190 7.35 -3.44 -22.70
CA PRO A 190 7.05 -4.54 -23.61
C PRO A 190 8.29 -5.07 -24.36
N ALA A 191 9.35 -4.25 -24.46
CA ALA A 191 10.63 -4.63 -25.04
C ALA A 191 11.54 -5.45 -24.08
N GLY A 192 11.14 -5.64 -22.82
CA GLY A 192 11.90 -6.38 -21.81
C GLY A 192 12.89 -5.54 -21.00
N ASP A 193 12.87 -4.21 -21.13
CA ASP A 193 13.72 -3.32 -20.34
C ASP A 193 13.14 -3.15 -18.92
N PHE A 194 13.98 -3.43 -17.91
CA PHE A 194 13.66 -3.29 -16.49
C PHE A 194 14.17 -1.97 -15.88
N ASP A 195 15.04 -1.25 -16.58
CA ASP A 195 15.53 0.07 -16.16
C ASP A 195 14.77 1.17 -16.89
N VAL A 196 13.52 1.39 -16.47
CA VAL A 196 12.72 2.50 -16.99
C VAL A 196 13.00 3.74 -16.14
N GLU A 197 13.93 4.58 -16.59
CA GLU A 197 14.10 5.91 -15.99
C GLU A 197 12.87 6.79 -16.28
N GLY A 198 12.34 7.42 -15.22
CA GLY A 198 11.22 8.37 -15.29
C GLY A 198 9.86 7.78 -14.88
N PRO A 199 8.77 8.54 -15.12
CA PRO A 199 7.41 8.14 -14.82
C PRO A 199 7.01 6.83 -15.52
N SER A 200 6.56 5.85 -14.75
CA SER A 200 6.08 4.58 -15.31
C SER A 200 4.88 4.02 -14.56
N LEU A 201 3.96 3.38 -15.28
CA LEU A 201 2.87 2.55 -14.78
C LEU A 201 3.45 1.15 -14.52
N ALA A 202 3.65 0.83 -13.24
CA ALA A 202 4.23 -0.42 -12.76
C ALA A 202 3.20 -1.54 -12.59
N GLY A 203 1.92 -1.20 -12.44
CA GLY A 203 0.87 -2.19 -12.20
C GLY A 203 -0.50 -1.56 -12.05
N TYR A 204 -1.42 -2.37 -11.56
CA TYR A 204 -2.73 -1.94 -11.11
C TYR A 204 -3.26 -2.95 -10.09
N THR A 205 -4.03 -2.47 -9.12
CA THR A 205 -4.77 -3.32 -8.19
C THR A 205 -6.26 -3.12 -8.39
N ILE A 206 -7.01 -4.22 -8.35
CA ILE A 206 -8.46 -4.21 -8.40
C ILE A 206 -8.96 -4.70 -7.05
N VAL A 207 -9.88 -3.96 -6.44
CA VAL A 207 -10.53 -4.33 -5.19
C VAL A 207 -12.04 -4.36 -5.39
N CYS A 208 -12.64 -5.54 -5.27
CA CYS A 208 -14.08 -5.76 -5.40
C CYS A 208 -14.76 -5.74 -4.02
N ARG A 209 -16.10 -5.58 -3.97
CA ARG A 209 -16.81 -5.53 -2.68
C ARG A 209 -16.74 -6.89 -1.98
N GLY A 210 -16.04 -7.00 -0.84
CA GLY A 210 -16.04 -8.25 -0.06
C GLY A 210 -14.86 -8.44 0.87
N ASP A 211 -13.75 -7.76 0.63
CA ASP A 211 -12.53 -7.87 1.47
C ASP A 211 -12.46 -6.73 2.50
N TRP A 212 -13.38 -6.75 3.48
CA TRP A 212 -13.32 -5.88 4.67
C TRP A 212 -13.69 -6.60 5.97
#